data_AF-A0A534WD20-F1
#
_entry.id   AF-A0A534WD20-F1
#
_cell.length_a   1.000
_cell.length_b   1.000
_cell.length_c   1.000
_cell.angle_alpha   90.00
_cell.angle_beta   90.00
_cell.angle_gamma   90.00
#
_symmetry.space_group_name_H-M   'P 1'
#
loop_
_entity.id
_entity.type
_entity.pdbx_description
1 polymer ?
#
loop_
_entity_poly.entity_id
_entity_poly.type
_entity_poly.pdbx_seq_one_letter_code
_entity_poly.pdbx_strand_id
1 'polypeptide(L)'
;MDELAAVLAQARAALKSGDTQTAVRLYRRAQELSPRDPEIPHERGLALLETGDVGLAAVAQAEALALDSAHIGARAQRAAALEALGDDDGAARELRELLSRIGPQPALSARLSGLEQSAKRAASRRLLGNPQARLAASPLVGSALARNIADPLTFRSAFAELKAQVRQGGIARLDLVFDSMDASLGRSDLSYGGTTEDEGGRRLPLDEFTSAGIVFLSEALGIETIRARRMLSFLLAPECGLGPHRFAGADVGWTISGDDGSRKYGLFVALH
;
A
#
# COMPACT_ATOMS: atom_id res chain seq x y z
N MET A 1 0.69 30.10 -26.68
CA MET A 1 -0.12 29.00 -26.11
C MET A 1 0.17 28.95 -24.64
N ASP A 2 -0.85 28.79 -23.81
CA ASP A 2 -0.71 28.60 -22.37
C ASP A 2 0.18 27.36 -22.09
N GLU A 3 1.25 27.53 -21.32
CA GLU A 3 2.23 26.47 -21.00
C GLU A 3 1.52 25.26 -20.38
N LEU A 4 0.55 25.51 -19.50
CA LEU A 4 -0.25 24.47 -18.86
C LEU A 4 -1.03 23.63 -19.89
N ALA A 5 -1.72 24.30 -20.82
CA ALA A 5 -2.50 23.61 -21.86
C ALA A 5 -1.60 22.75 -22.76
N ALA A 6 -0.39 23.22 -23.06
CA ALA A 6 0.59 22.46 -23.84
C ALA A 6 1.08 21.22 -23.06
N VAL A 7 1.40 21.35 -21.77
CA VAL A 7 1.84 20.24 -20.92
C VAL A 7 0.73 19.20 -20.75
N LEU A 8 -0.52 19.62 -20.52
CA LEU A 8 -1.67 18.71 -20.42
C LEU A 8 -1.96 17.97 -21.73
N ALA A 9 -1.85 18.66 -22.88
CA ALA A 9 -2.00 18.02 -24.19
C ALA A 9 -0.92 16.95 -24.41
N GLN A 10 0.33 17.22 -24.03
CA GLN A 10 1.42 16.24 -24.09
C GLN A 10 1.19 15.07 -23.13
N ALA A 11 0.72 15.33 -21.91
CA ALA A 11 0.43 14.27 -20.93
C ALA A 11 -0.62 13.28 -21.47
N ARG A 12 -1.73 13.82 -22.00
CA ARG A 12 -2.80 13.02 -22.60
C ARG A 12 -2.36 12.29 -23.87
N ALA A 13 -1.49 12.89 -24.67
CA ALA A 13 -0.91 12.24 -25.84
C ALA A 13 0.00 11.07 -25.45
N ALA A 14 0.87 11.27 -24.45
CA ALA A 14 1.74 10.23 -23.91
C ALA A 14 0.93 9.06 -23.34
N LEU A 15 -0.16 9.34 -22.63
CA LEU A 15 -1.07 8.31 -22.13
C LEU A 15 -1.70 7.51 -23.27
N LYS A 16 -2.20 8.18 -24.32
CA LYS A 16 -2.77 7.53 -25.51
C LYS A 16 -1.77 6.65 -26.26
N SER A 17 -0.48 6.99 -26.23
CA SER A 17 0.58 6.17 -26.81
C SER A 17 1.09 5.06 -25.88
N GLY A 18 0.56 4.94 -24.66
CA GLY A 18 1.00 3.97 -23.66
C GLY A 18 2.28 4.36 -22.90
N ASP A 19 2.81 5.57 -23.10
CA ASP A 19 3.94 6.10 -22.34
C ASP A 19 3.46 6.77 -21.05
N THR A 20 2.98 5.93 -20.13
CA THR A 20 2.36 6.39 -18.89
C THR A 20 3.37 7.02 -17.94
N GLN A 21 4.63 6.60 -17.96
CA GLN A 21 5.68 7.24 -17.13
C GLN A 21 5.87 8.70 -17.55
N THR A 22 5.91 8.97 -18.85
CA THR A 22 5.93 10.34 -19.36
C THR A 22 4.64 11.08 -19.02
N ALA A 23 3.48 10.45 -19.16
CA ALA A 23 2.20 11.07 -18.80
C ALA A 23 2.16 11.50 -17.32
N VAL A 24 2.54 10.62 -16.40
CA VAL A 24 2.57 10.90 -14.95
C VAL A 24 3.56 12.04 -14.64
N ARG A 25 4.75 12.04 -15.25
CA ARG A 25 5.72 13.13 -15.10
C ARG A 25 5.17 14.47 -15.59
N LEU A 26 4.49 14.47 -16.74
CA LEU A 26 3.87 15.67 -17.31
C LEU A 26 2.70 16.16 -16.45
N TYR A 27 1.88 15.27 -15.88
CA TYR A 27 0.84 15.67 -14.93
C TYR A 27 1.41 16.27 -13.64
N ARG A 28 2.54 15.76 -13.12
CA ARG A 28 3.24 16.40 -12.00
C ARG A 28 3.70 17.82 -12.37
N ARG A 29 4.26 17.98 -13.56
CA ARG A 29 4.63 19.31 -14.07
C ARG A 29 3.42 20.22 -14.23
N ALA A 30 2.29 19.71 -14.73
CA ALA A 30 1.05 20.48 -14.82
C ALA A 30 0.55 20.93 -13.44
N GLN A 31 0.70 20.08 -12.41
CA GLN A 31 0.34 20.40 -11.03
C GLN A 31 1.26 21.48 -10.44
N GLU A 32 2.53 21.55 -10.82
CA GLU A 32 3.41 22.68 -10.46
C GLU A 32 2.94 24.01 -11.10
N LEU A 33 2.44 23.95 -12.34
CA LEU A 33 1.94 25.12 -13.07
C LEU A 33 0.56 25.58 -12.56
N SER A 34 -0.29 24.65 -12.12
CA SER A 34 -1.62 24.92 -11.57
C SER A 34 -1.88 24.13 -10.29
N PRO A 35 -1.34 24.59 -9.14
CA PRO A 35 -1.34 23.81 -7.89
C PRO A 35 -2.71 23.71 -7.21
N ARG A 36 -3.73 24.41 -7.72
CA ARG A 36 -5.09 24.44 -7.15
C ARG A 36 -6.14 23.77 -8.03
N ASP A 37 -5.75 23.23 -9.18
CA ASP A 37 -6.67 22.55 -10.08
C ASP A 37 -6.82 21.08 -9.67
N PRO A 38 -8.00 20.63 -9.21
CA PRO A 38 -8.23 19.25 -8.79
C PRO A 38 -8.27 18.26 -9.97
N GLU A 39 -8.51 18.71 -11.20
CA GLU A 39 -8.59 17.83 -12.37
C GLU A 39 -7.21 17.25 -12.71
N ILE A 40 -6.13 17.97 -12.41
CA ILE A 40 -4.76 17.51 -12.71
C ILE A 40 -4.40 16.24 -11.92
N PRO A 41 -4.47 16.22 -10.57
CA PRO A 41 -4.26 14.98 -9.82
C PRO A 41 -5.34 13.92 -10.12
N HIS A 42 -6.57 14.31 -10.50
CA HIS A 42 -7.59 13.36 -10.95
C HIS A 42 -7.18 12.61 -12.23
N GLU A 43 -6.77 13.34 -13.28
CA GLU A 43 -6.27 12.80 -14.54
C GLU A 43 -4.99 11.99 -14.35
N ARG A 44 -4.08 12.44 -13.47
CA ARG A 44 -2.90 11.67 -13.06
C ARG A 44 -3.29 10.33 -12.43
N GLY A 45 -4.30 10.34 -11.56
CA GLY A 45 -4.82 9.14 -10.94
C GLY A 45 -5.45 8.17 -11.94
N LEU A 46 -6.16 8.68 -12.96
CA LEU A 46 -6.68 7.86 -14.05
C LEU A 46 -5.56 7.20 -14.86
N ALA A 47 -4.51 7.96 -15.21
CA ALA A 47 -3.34 7.43 -15.89
C ALA A 47 -2.66 6.30 -15.10
N LEU A 48 -2.53 6.46 -13.78
CA LEU A 48 -1.97 5.43 -12.88
C LEU A 48 -2.86 4.18 -12.77
N LEU A 49 -4.19 4.31 -12.91
CA LEU A 49 -5.08 3.15 -12.95
C LEU A 49 -4.90 2.32 -14.23
N GLU A 50 -4.64 2.98 -15.37
CA GLU A 50 -4.40 2.29 -16.64
C GLU A 50 -3.13 1.42 -16.61
N THR A 51 -2.13 1.79 -15.82
CA THR A 51 -0.90 0.98 -15.62
C THR A 51 -0.99 -0.03 -14.48
N GLY A 52 -2.07 0.01 -13.69
CA GLY A 52 -2.21 -0.85 -12.52
C GLY A 52 -1.44 -0.37 -11.29
N ASP A 53 -0.95 0.87 -11.27
CA ASP A 53 -0.35 1.54 -10.11
C ASP A 53 -1.43 2.01 -9.12
N VAL A 54 -2.29 1.07 -8.70
CA VAL A 54 -3.53 1.34 -7.97
C VAL A 54 -3.31 2.12 -6.67
N GLY A 55 -2.20 1.86 -5.97
CA GLY A 55 -1.82 2.60 -4.76
C GLY A 55 -1.56 4.07 -5.01
N LEU A 56 -0.73 4.37 -6.01
CA LEU A 56 -0.43 5.74 -6.40
C LEU A 56 -1.65 6.45 -6.97
N ALA A 57 -2.52 5.72 -7.68
CA ALA A 57 -3.80 6.25 -8.11
C ALA A 57 -4.67 6.68 -6.92
N ALA A 58 -4.78 5.85 -5.88
CA ALA A 58 -5.55 6.20 -4.67
C ALA A 58 -4.99 7.48 -4.00
N VAL A 59 -3.67 7.67 -3.97
CA VAL A 59 -3.02 8.89 -3.47
C VAL A 59 -3.34 10.09 -4.36
N ALA A 60 -3.23 9.96 -5.68
CA ALA A 60 -3.55 11.04 -6.62
C ALA A 60 -5.02 11.46 -6.52
N GLN A 61 -5.95 10.52 -6.40
CA GLN A 61 -7.36 10.85 -6.20
C GLN A 61 -7.61 11.50 -4.82
N ALA A 62 -6.83 11.13 -3.79
CA ALA A 62 -6.89 11.80 -2.49
C ALA A 62 -6.38 13.26 -2.58
N GLU A 63 -5.34 13.53 -3.37
CA GLU A 63 -4.86 14.89 -3.66
C GLU A 63 -5.95 15.73 -4.36
N ALA A 64 -6.61 15.16 -5.38
CA ALA A 64 -7.74 15.82 -6.05
C ALA A 64 -8.86 16.17 -5.06
N LEU A 65 -9.22 15.24 -4.17
CA LEU A 65 -10.24 15.46 -3.14
C LEU A 65 -9.82 16.43 -2.03
N ALA A 66 -8.52 16.62 -1.82
CA ALA A 66 -8.01 17.64 -0.90
C ALA A 66 -8.14 19.05 -1.49
N LEU A 67 -8.05 19.18 -2.82
CA LEU A 67 -8.27 20.43 -3.56
C LEU A 67 -9.76 20.72 -3.74
N ASP A 68 -10.55 19.70 -4.10
CA ASP A 68 -12.01 19.78 -4.17
C ASP A 68 -12.67 18.54 -3.55
N SER A 69 -13.15 18.72 -2.31
CA SER A 69 -13.88 17.66 -1.61
C SER A 69 -15.21 17.25 -2.28
N ALA A 70 -15.75 18.04 -3.20
CA ALA A 70 -16.98 17.73 -3.93
C ALA A 70 -16.74 17.00 -5.25
N HIS A 71 -15.49 16.75 -5.63
CA HIS A 71 -15.15 16.13 -6.90
C HIS A 71 -15.66 14.69 -6.98
N ILE A 72 -16.78 14.49 -7.68
CA ILE A 72 -17.49 13.20 -7.81
C ILE A 72 -16.62 12.15 -8.50
N GLY A 73 -15.96 12.51 -9.60
CA GLY A 73 -15.07 11.62 -10.37
C GLY A 73 -13.92 11.08 -9.51
N ALA A 74 -13.15 11.96 -8.88
CA ALA A 74 -12.05 11.58 -8.00
C ALA A 74 -12.50 10.70 -6.84
N ARG A 75 -13.67 10.99 -6.23
CA ARG A 75 -14.23 10.15 -5.17
C ARG A 75 -14.56 8.74 -5.63
N ALA A 76 -15.22 8.61 -6.77
CA ALA A 76 -15.55 7.32 -7.36
C ALA A 76 -14.28 6.51 -7.71
N GLN A 77 -13.28 7.17 -8.29
CA GLN A 77 -12.02 6.52 -8.66
C GLN A 77 -11.18 6.14 -7.43
N ARG A 78 -11.18 6.96 -6.37
CA ARG A 78 -10.53 6.60 -5.10
C ARG A 78 -11.19 5.39 -4.47
N ALA A 79 -12.53 5.31 -4.44
CA ALA A 79 -13.24 4.16 -3.92
C ALA A 79 -12.86 2.87 -4.69
N ALA A 80 -12.81 2.95 -6.02
CA ALA A 80 -12.40 1.82 -6.86
C ALA A 80 -10.94 1.41 -6.63
N ALA A 81 -10.03 2.37 -6.50
CA ALA A 81 -8.62 2.10 -6.23
C ALA A 81 -8.41 1.45 -4.86
N LEU A 82 -9.08 1.94 -3.82
CA LEU A 82 -9.04 1.37 -2.46
C LEU A 82 -9.57 -0.06 -2.43
N GLU A 83 -10.71 -0.33 -3.10
CA GLU A 83 -11.25 -1.69 -3.24
C GLU A 83 -10.25 -2.63 -3.95
N ALA A 84 -9.62 -2.15 -5.02
CA ALA A 84 -8.63 -2.93 -5.78
C ALA A 84 -7.34 -3.20 -4.98
N LEU A 85 -6.99 -2.35 -4.02
CA LEU A 85 -5.89 -2.60 -3.06
C LEU A 85 -6.30 -3.50 -1.90
N GLY A 86 -7.60 -3.63 -1.62
CA GLY A 86 -8.14 -4.38 -0.50
C GLY A 86 -8.52 -3.56 0.73
N ASP A 87 -8.49 -2.23 0.64
CA ASP A 87 -9.05 -1.35 1.67
C ASP A 87 -10.56 -1.21 1.47
N ASP A 88 -11.28 -2.31 1.70
CA ASP A 88 -12.74 -2.33 1.54
C ASP A 88 -13.44 -1.36 2.51
N ASP A 89 -12.83 -1.11 3.68
CA ASP A 89 -13.32 -0.16 4.67
C ASP A 89 -13.17 1.30 4.18
N GLY A 90 -12.01 1.64 3.62
CA GLY A 90 -11.77 2.91 2.95
C GLY A 90 -12.63 3.12 1.72
N ALA A 91 -12.77 2.09 0.88
CA ALA A 91 -13.66 2.13 -0.28
C ALA A 91 -15.12 2.36 0.13
N ALA A 92 -15.58 1.69 1.19
CA ALA A 92 -16.92 1.90 1.75
C ALA A 92 -17.12 3.33 2.27
N ARG A 93 -16.12 3.93 2.93
CA ARG A 93 -16.18 5.36 3.33
C ARG A 93 -16.35 6.29 2.14
N GLU A 94 -15.55 6.10 1.10
CA GLU A 94 -15.63 6.95 -0.11
C GLU A 94 -16.95 6.77 -0.85
N LEU A 95 -17.46 5.54 -0.97
CA LEU A 95 -18.78 5.26 -1.57
C LEU A 95 -19.94 5.84 -0.77
N ARG A 96 -19.88 5.79 0.56
CA ARG A 96 -20.90 6.40 1.42
C ARG A 96 -20.95 7.92 1.22
N GLU A 97 -19.78 8.56 1.16
CA GLU A 97 -19.67 9.99 0.91
C GLU A 97 -20.04 10.36 -0.54
N LEU A 98 -19.82 9.47 -1.50
CA LEU A 98 -20.30 9.65 -2.87
C LEU A 98 -21.83 9.63 -2.93
N LEU A 99 -22.46 8.61 -2.31
CA LEU A 99 -23.91 8.46 -2.24
C LEU A 99 -24.60 9.60 -1.47
N SER A 100 -23.96 10.17 -0.44
CA SER A 100 -24.49 11.33 0.27
C SER A 100 -24.60 12.57 -0.63
N ARG A 101 -23.74 12.68 -1.65
CA ARG A 101 -23.68 13.82 -2.58
C ARG A 101 -24.57 13.66 -3.81
N ILE A 102 -24.58 12.47 -4.41
CA ILE A 102 -25.30 12.22 -5.67
C ILE A 102 -26.68 11.58 -5.45
N GLY A 103 -27.04 11.30 -4.20
CA GLY A 103 -28.25 10.59 -3.85
C GLY A 103 -28.14 9.07 -3.99
N PRO A 104 -29.19 8.34 -3.58
CA PRO A 104 -29.21 6.88 -3.59
C PRO A 104 -29.15 6.35 -5.01
N GLN A 105 -28.14 5.52 -5.30
CA GLN A 105 -28.06 4.74 -6.54
C GLN A 105 -28.04 3.25 -6.20
N PRO A 106 -29.02 2.44 -6.67
CA PRO A 106 -29.14 1.03 -6.26
C PRO A 106 -27.87 0.21 -6.44
N ALA A 107 -27.16 0.36 -7.56
CA ALA A 107 -25.92 -0.35 -7.84
C ALA A 107 -24.79 0.02 -6.87
N LEU A 108 -24.62 1.31 -6.59
CA LEU A 108 -23.60 1.79 -5.65
C LEU A 108 -23.95 1.42 -4.20
N SER A 109 -25.22 1.45 -3.82
CA SER A 109 -25.68 1.01 -2.50
C SER A 109 -25.46 -0.49 -2.27
N ALA A 110 -25.70 -1.32 -3.29
CA ALA A 110 -25.40 -2.75 -3.24
C ALA A 110 -23.89 -2.99 -3.12
N ARG A 111 -23.07 -2.27 -3.90
CA ARG A 111 -21.60 -2.33 -3.83
C ARG A 111 -21.07 -1.90 -2.45
N LEU A 112 -21.59 -0.81 -1.89
CA LEU A 112 -21.26 -0.35 -0.53
C LEU A 112 -21.54 -1.45 0.51
N SER A 113 -22.71 -2.08 0.44
CA SER A 113 -23.08 -3.16 1.37
C SER A 113 -22.13 -4.37 1.25
N GLY A 114 -21.73 -4.72 0.02
CA GLY A 114 -20.74 -5.77 -0.24
C GLY A 114 -19.36 -5.45 0.35
N LEU A 115 -18.90 -4.21 0.19
CA LEU A 115 -17.64 -3.72 0.75
C LEU A 115 -17.66 -3.73 2.27
N GLU A 116 -18.72 -3.23 2.91
CA GLU A 116 -18.87 -3.25 4.37
C GLU A 116 -18.82 -4.68 4.93
N GLN A 117 -19.47 -5.64 4.26
CA GLN A 117 -19.40 -7.04 4.68
C GLN A 117 -18.01 -7.63 4.45
N SER A 118 -17.35 -7.26 3.35
CA SER A 118 -15.98 -7.69 3.05
C SER A 118 -14.98 -7.15 4.07
N ALA A 119 -15.07 -5.87 4.43
CA ALA A 119 -14.28 -5.24 5.48
C ALA A 119 -14.44 -5.95 6.83
N LYS A 120 -15.69 -6.28 7.22
CA LYS A 120 -15.95 -7.07 8.45
C LYS A 120 -15.29 -8.45 8.39
N ARG A 121 -15.34 -9.14 7.25
CA ARG A 121 -14.68 -10.44 7.06
C ARG A 121 -13.16 -10.31 7.10
N ALA A 122 -12.57 -9.28 6.50
CA ALA A 122 -11.14 -9.00 6.56
C ALA A 122 -10.69 -8.74 8.02
N ALA A 123 -11.38 -7.84 8.73
CA ALA A 123 -11.12 -7.55 10.14
C ALA A 123 -11.26 -8.78 11.05
N SER A 124 -12.19 -9.68 10.74
CA SER A 124 -12.38 -10.93 11.50
C SER A 124 -11.31 -11.99 11.22
N ARG A 125 -10.60 -11.90 10.09
CA ARG A 125 -9.56 -12.87 9.66
C ARG A 125 -8.14 -12.40 9.99
N ARG A 126 -7.88 -11.10 9.86
CA ARG A 126 -6.55 -10.51 10.01
C ARG A 126 -5.92 -10.76 11.37
N LEU A 127 -4.59 -10.73 11.45
CA LEU A 127 -3.87 -10.79 12.73
C LEU A 127 -4.06 -9.53 13.56
N LEU A 128 -4.00 -8.35 12.90
CA LEU A 128 -4.11 -7.06 13.58
C LEU A 128 -5.46 -6.88 14.31
N GLY A 129 -5.40 -6.56 15.59
CA GLY A 129 -6.56 -6.40 16.47
C GLY A 129 -7.18 -7.71 16.97
N ASN A 130 -6.68 -8.87 16.53
CA ASN A 130 -7.16 -10.18 16.99
C ASN A 130 -6.21 -10.79 18.05
N PRO A 131 -6.67 -11.81 18.81
CA PRO A 131 -5.87 -12.42 19.88
C PRO A 131 -4.52 -12.94 19.40
N GLN A 132 -3.48 -12.75 20.21
CA GLN A 132 -2.10 -13.18 19.88
C GLN A 132 -1.97 -14.67 19.54
N ALA A 133 -2.87 -15.52 20.05
CA ALA A 133 -2.88 -16.95 19.76
C ALA A 133 -3.02 -17.25 18.25
N ARG A 134 -3.63 -16.33 17.48
CA ARG A 134 -3.73 -16.47 16.02
C ARG A 134 -2.39 -16.35 15.31
N LEU A 135 -1.46 -15.56 15.84
CA LEU A 135 -0.14 -15.40 15.25
C LEU A 135 0.59 -16.73 15.20
N ALA A 136 0.54 -17.52 16.28
CA ALA A 136 1.17 -18.83 16.34
C ALA A 136 0.57 -19.86 15.37
N ALA A 137 -0.67 -19.66 14.92
CA ALA A 137 -1.37 -20.52 13.96
C ALA A 137 -1.37 -19.96 12.52
N SER A 138 -0.78 -18.77 12.30
CA SER A 138 -0.73 -18.12 11.00
C SER A 138 0.29 -18.82 10.09
N PRO A 139 0.05 -18.89 8.76
CA PRO A 139 1.04 -19.32 7.78
C PRO A 139 2.38 -18.59 7.85
N LEU A 140 2.42 -17.36 8.41
CA LEU A 140 3.67 -16.65 8.70
C LEU A 140 4.59 -17.43 9.64
N VAL A 141 3.99 -18.14 10.60
CA VAL A 141 4.67 -18.93 11.62
C VAL A 141 4.68 -20.39 11.16
N GLY A 142 5.87 -20.92 10.90
CA GLY A 142 6.07 -22.33 10.52
C GLY A 142 6.47 -22.59 9.07
N SER A 143 6.14 -21.71 8.11
CA SER A 143 6.63 -21.85 6.73
C SER A 143 7.92 -21.05 6.46
N ALA A 144 8.13 -19.95 7.18
CA ALA A 144 9.26 -19.05 6.99
C ALA A 144 9.95 -18.65 8.31
N LEU A 145 9.19 -18.41 9.38
CA LEU A 145 9.72 -17.90 10.65
C LEU A 145 9.49 -18.92 11.78
N ALA A 146 10.56 -19.27 12.51
CA ALA A 146 10.53 -20.11 13.70
C ALA A 146 10.30 -19.26 14.96
N ARG A 147 9.50 -19.77 15.90
CA ARG A 147 9.22 -19.08 17.16
C ARG A 147 10.47 -18.99 18.03
N ASN A 148 10.74 -17.81 18.59
CA ASN A 148 11.78 -17.67 19.61
C ASN A 148 11.28 -18.27 20.95
N ILE A 149 12.09 -19.14 21.54
CA ILE A 149 11.76 -19.84 22.79
C ILE A 149 11.70 -18.86 23.98
N ALA A 150 12.55 -17.82 23.96
CA ALA A 150 12.65 -16.83 25.03
C ALA A 150 11.60 -15.71 24.93
N ASP A 151 11.13 -15.40 23.72
CA ASP A 151 10.12 -14.37 23.48
C ASP A 151 9.00 -14.90 22.56
N PRO A 152 7.79 -15.16 23.10
CA PRO A 152 6.68 -15.72 22.33
C PRO A 152 6.11 -14.76 21.28
N LEU A 153 6.50 -13.48 21.28
CA LEU A 153 6.08 -12.46 20.32
C LEU A 153 7.13 -12.18 19.23
N THR A 154 8.28 -12.86 19.30
CA THR A 154 9.35 -12.75 18.31
C THR A 154 9.49 -14.08 17.53
N PHE A 155 9.51 -13.98 16.21
CA PHE A 155 9.71 -15.10 15.30
C PHE A 155 10.86 -14.77 14.36
N ARG A 156 11.75 -15.73 14.10
CA ARG A 156 12.99 -15.51 13.34
C ARG A 156 13.20 -16.57 12.28
N SER A 157 13.74 -16.17 11.15
CA SER A 157 14.32 -17.04 10.13
C SER A 157 15.82 -16.72 10.01
N ALA A 158 16.48 -17.29 9.00
CA ALA A 158 17.85 -16.93 8.66
C ALA A 158 17.99 -15.51 8.06
N PHE A 159 16.88 -14.87 7.70
CA PHE A 159 16.87 -13.63 6.89
C PHE A 159 15.90 -12.54 7.39
N ALA A 160 14.97 -12.88 8.29
CA ALA A 160 13.98 -11.94 8.81
C ALA A 160 13.56 -12.23 10.24
N GLU A 161 13.09 -11.18 10.91
CA GLU A 161 12.52 -11.19 12.24
C GLU A 161 11.12 -10.55 12.19
N LEU A 162 10.12 -11.28 12.69
CA LEU A 162 8.78 -10.76 12.93
C LEU A 162 8.60 -10.51 14.42
N LYS A 163 8.29 -9.28 14.78
CA LYS A 163 7.94 -8.87 16.16
C LYS A 163 6.48 -8.47 16.22
N ALA A 164 5.78 -8.96 17.23
CA ALA A 164 4.42 -8.54 17.56
C ALA A 164 4.40 -7.71 18.84
N GLN A 165 3.57 -6.66 18.87
CA GLN A 165 3.25 -5.93 20.09
C GLN A 165 1.76 -6.13 20.38
N VAL A 166 1.44 -6.47 21.63
CA VAL A 166 0.07 -6.76 22.06
C VAL A 166 -0.43 -5.64 22.97
N ARG A 167 -1.66 -5.18 22.76
CA ARG A 167 -2.36 -4.23 23.64
C ARG A 167 -3.77 -4.77 23.92
N GLN A 168 -4.18 -4.76 25.18
CA GLN A 168 -5.51 -5.22 25.62
C GLN A 168 -5.89 -6.63 25.09
N GLY A 169 -4.92 -7.54 24.99
CA GLY A 169 -5.13 -8.92 24.55
C GLY A 169 -5.16 -9.14 23.03
N GLY A 170 -5.09 -8.07 22.22
CA GLY A 170 -5.01 -8.14 20.75
C GLY A 170 -3.67 -7.67 20.19
N ILE A 171 -3.28 -8.18 19.03
CA ILE A 171 -2.08 -7.73 18.31
C ILE A 171 -2.29 -6.28 17.86
N ALA A 172 -1.53 -5.34 18.43
CA ALA A 172 -1.62 -3.91 18.13
C ALA A 172 -0.63 -3.48 17.05
N ARG A 173 0.50 -4.18 16.91
CA ARG A 173 1.51 -3.91 15.89
C ARG A 173 2.24 -5.18 15.50
N LEU A 174 2.60 -5.28 14.23
CA LEU A 174 3.50 -6.28 13.67
C LEU A 174 4.61 -5.55 12.91
N ASP A 175 5.85 -5.95 13.14
CA ASP A 175 7.04 -5.49 12.44
C ASP A 175 7.74 -6.70 11.81
N LEU A 176 7.88 -6.72 10.49
CA LEU A 176 8.69 -7.69 9.77
C LEU A 176 9.98 -7.00 9.29
N VAL A 177 11.10 -7.28 9.94
CA VAL A 177 12.42 -6.68 9.70
C VAL A 177 13.34 -7.70 9.05
N PHE A 178 14.10 -7.29 8.04
CA PHE A 178 15.05 -8.16 7.33
C PHE A 178 16.49 -7.89 7.80
N ASP A 179 17.29 -8.94 7.95
CA ASP A 179 18.62 -8.87 8.59
C ASP A 179 19.72 -8.27 7.68
N SER A 180 19.57 -8.34 6.35
CA SER A 180 20.54 -7.81 5.38
C SER A 180 19.82 -7.19 4.17
N MET A 181 19.49 -5.90 4.28
CA MET A 181 19.09 -5.07 3.14
C MET A 181 20.15 -3.97 2.98
N ASP A 182 20.96 -4.03 1.92
CA ASP A 182 21.92 -2.97 1.64
C ASP A 182 21.17 -1.66 1.32
N ALA A 183 21.64 -0.54 1.84
CA ALA A 183 21.15 0.80 1.50
C ALA A 183 21.37 1.15 0.01
N SER A 184 22.23 0.39 -0.69
CA SER A 184 22.48 0.47 -2.13
C SER A 184 21.46 -0.28 -3.00
N LEU A 185 20.58 -1.12 -2.42
CA LEU A 185 19.33 -1.53 -3.07
C LEU A 185 18.45 -0.29 -3.16
N GLY A 186 18.76 0.55 -4.16
CA GLY A 186 17.99 1.73 -4.45
C GLY A 186 16.54 1.33 -4.61
N ARG A 187 15.63 2.21 -4.20
CA ARG A 187 14.20 2.08 -4.56
C ARG A 187 14.00 1.97 -6.09
N SER A 188 15.06 2.18 -6.89
CA SER A 188 15.23 1.93 -8.33
C SER A 188 15.52 0.47 -8.72
N ASP A 189 16.18 -0.32 -7.86
CA ASP A 189 16.77 -1.62 -8.22
C ASP A 189 15.84 -2.79 -7.93
N LEU A 190 14.68 -2.52 -7.32
CA LEU A 190 13.63 -3.48 -6.98
C LEU A 190 12.67 -3.75 -8.16
N SER A 191 12.96 -3.20 -9.35
CA SER A 191 12.09 -3.26 -10.53
C SER A 191 12.42 -4.38 -11.52
N TYR A 192 13.53 -5.11 -11.34
CA TYR A 192 13.87 -6.29 -12.14
C TYR A 192 14.63 -7.27 -11.26
N GLY A 193 14.34 -8.57 -11.38
CA GLY A 193 14.87 -9.66 -10.53
C GLY A 193 16.40 -9.79 -10.53
N GLY A 194 17.09 -8.87 -9.85
CA GLY A 194 18.52 -8.87 -9.60
C GLY A 194 18.79 -9.15 -8.13
N THR A 195 19.75 -10.02 -7.89
CA THR A 195 20.33 -10.25 -6.57
C THR A 195 21.42 -9.22 -6.30
N THR A 196 21.39 -8.49 -5.18
CA THR A 196 22.53 -7.68 -4.74
C THR A 196 23.34 -8.44 -3.69
N GLU A 197 24.64 -8.53 -3.91
CA GLU A 197 25.61 -9.24 -3.06
C GLU A 197 26.22 -8.26 -2.06
N ASP A 198 26.20 -8.59 -0.77
CA ASP A 198 26.98 -7.84 0.22
C ASP A 198 28.45 -8.31 0.25
N GLU A 199 29.31 -7.56 0.95
CA GLU A 199 30.74 -7.90 1.16
C GLU A 199 30.96 -9.22 1.92
N GLY A 200 29.90 -9.86 2.42
CA GLY A 200 29.90 -11.19 3.06
C GLY A 200 29.35 -12.33 2.18
N GLY A 201 28.99 -12.05 0.92
CA GLY A 201 28.51 -13.04 -0.04
C GLY A 201 27.08 -13.56 0.21
N ARG A 202 26.26 -12.88 1.03
CA ARG A 202 24.85 -13.24 1.22
C ARG A 202 23.94 -12.33 0.40
N ARG A 203 23.38 -12.90 -0.67
CA ARG A 203 22.28 -12.32 -1.45
C ARG A 203 20.97 -12.77 -0.83
N LEU A 204 20.11 -11.83 -0.43
CA LEU A 204 18.69 -12.11 -0.16
C LEU A 204 17.98 -11.97 -1.51
N PRO A 205 17.51 -13.07 -2.13
CA PRO A 205 16.90 -12.96 -3.45
C PRO A 205 15.57 -12.20 -3.32
N LEU A 206 15.30 -11.28 -4.26
CA LEU A 206 14.16 -10.35 -4.25
C LEU A 206 12.79 -11.06 -4.06
N ASP A 207 12.73 -12.32 -4.47
CA ASP A 207 11.59 -13.22 -4.32
C ASP A 207 11.29 -13.57 -2.86
N GLU A 208 12.30 -13.72 -1.99
CA GLU A 208 12.12 -14.00 -0.57
C GLU A 208 11.49 -12.81 0.17
N PHE A 209 12.02 -11.59 -0.04
CA PHE A 209 11.42 -10.37 0.49
C PHE A 209 9.99 -10.19 -0.02
N THR A 210 9.81 -10.34 -1.34
CA THR A 210 8.49 -10.13 -1.97
C THR A 210 7.48 -11.15 -1.47
N SER A 211 7.87 -12.42 -1.36
CA SER A 211 6.99 -13.49 -0.86
C SER A 211 6.65 -13.29 0.60
N ALA A 212 7.65 -13.03 1.45
CA ALA A 212 7.44 -12.79 2.88
C ALA A 212 6.59 -11.53 3.12
N GLY A 213 6.85 -10.44 2.39
CA GLY A 213 6.09 -9.19 2.45
C GLY A 213 4.63 -9.37 2.02
N ILE A 214 4.37 -10.15 0.96
CA ILE A 214 3.00 -10.45 0.50
C ILE A 214 2.25 -11.26 1.57
N VAL A 215 2.84 -12.33 2.10
CA VAL A 215 2.21 -13.15 3.15
C VAL A 215 1.99 -12.31 4.41
N PHE A 216 2.95 -11.47 4.77
CA PHE A 216 2.86 -10.55 5.89
C PHE A 216 1.68 -9.59 5.76
N LEU A 217 1.58 -8.87 4.64
CA LEU A 217 0.47 -7.94 4.41
C LEU A 217 -0.87 -8.66 4.32
N SER A 218 -0.91 -9.83 3.68
CA SER A 218 -2.11 -10.68 3.56
C SER A 218 -2.64 -11.07 4.95
N GLU A 219 -1.78 -11.59 5.81
CA GLU A 219 -2.16 -12.05 7.16
C GLU A 219 -2.41 -10.90 8.13
N ALA A 220 -1.57 -9.85 8.10
CA ALA A 220 -1.70 -8.71 8.98
C ALA A 220 -2.98 -7.90 8.72
N LEU A 221 -3.39 -7.77 7.45
CA LEU A 221 -4.56 -6.98 7.03
C LEU A 221 -5.81 -7.83 6.73
N GLY A 222 -5.66 -9.15 6.57
CA GLY A 222 -6.77 -10.07 6.27
C GLY A 222 -7.30 -9.94 4.85
N ILE A 223 -6.43 -9.53 3.92
CA ILE A 223 -6.73 -9.30 2.51
C ILE A 223 -6.19 -10.44 1.65
N GLU A 224 -6.72 -10.61 0.43
CA GLU A 224 -6.26 -11.65 -0.49
C GLU A 224 -4.82 -11.42 -0.97
N THR A 225 -4.10 -12.50 -1.29
CA THR A 225 -2.69 -12.45 -1.74
C THR A 225 -2.46 -11.51 -2.94
N ILE A 226 -3.40 -11.45 -3.90
CA ILE A 226 -3.30 -10.54 -5.05
C ILE A 226 -3.39 -9.07 -4.60
N ARG A 227 -4.26 -8.77 -3.62
CA ARG A 227 -4.41 -7.43 -3.04
C ARG A 227 -3.18 -7.05 -2.21
N ALA A 228 -2.67 -7.99 -1.41
CA ALA A 228 -1.41 -7.84 -0.68
C ALA A 228 -0.21 -7.57 -1.61
N ARG A 229 -0.14 -8.24 -2.78
CA ARG A 229 0.86 -7.95 -3.82
C ARG A 229 0.76 -6.51 -4.34
N ARG A 230 -0.45 -6.02 -4.62
CA ARG A 230 -0.67 -4.63 -5.03
C ARG A 230 -0.26 -3.64 -3.95
N MET A 231 -0.58 -3.94 -2.69
CA MET A 231 -0.13 -3.14 -1.54
C MET A 231 1.39 -3.12 -1.45
N LEU A 232 2.05 -4.26 -1.56
CA LEU A 232 3.51 -4.31 -1.54
C LEU A 232 4.12 -3.50 -2.69
N SER A 233 3.57 -3.64 -3.91
CA SER A 233 3.99 -2.85 -5.07
C SER A 233 3.85 -1.35 -4.83
N PHE A 234 2.77 -0.93 -4.16
CA PHE A 234 2.58 0.46 -3.76
C PHE A 234 3.64 0.91 -2.75
N LEU A 235 3.90 0.14 -1.69
CA LEU A 235 4.90 0.47 -0.68
C LEU A 235 6.33 0.53 -1.25
N LEU A 236 6.60 -0.21 -2.32
CA LEU A 236 7.88 -0.18 -3.02
C LEU A 236 8.02 1.01 -3.97
N ALA A 237 6.91 1.64 -4.37
CA ALA A 237 6.96 2.81 -5.24
C ALA A 237 7.67 3.98 -4.53
N PRO A 238 8.69 4.62 -5.14
CA PRO A 238 9.41 5.73 -4.52
C PRO A 238 8.50 6.87 -4.05
N GLU A 239 7.42 7.12 -4.81
CA GLU A 239 6.40 8.12 -4.54
C GLU A 239 5.57 7.85 -3.28
N CYS A 240 5.45 6.59 -2.87
CA CYS A 240 4.74 6.22 -1.64
C CYS A 240 5.46 6.79 -0.42
N GLY A 241 6.80 6.81 -0.45
CA GLY A 241 7.61 7.18 0.70
C GLY A 241 7.65 6.08 1.76
N LEU A 242 7.88 6.44 3.03
CA LEU A 242 8.06 5.48 4.12
C LEU A 242 6.78 5.20 4.92
N GLY A 243 5.69 5.95 4.69
CA GLY A 243 4.50 5.92 5.53
C GLY A 243 4.64 6.63 6.88
N PRO A 244 3.70 6.43 7.82
CA PRO A 244 2.55 5.52 7.73
C PRO A 244 1.50 5.94 6.68
N HIS A 245 0.91 4.96 6.02
CA HIS A 245 -0.28 5.10 5.19
C HIS A 245 -1.48 4.44 5.86
N ARG A 246 -2.60 5.16 5.92
CA ARG A 246 -3.85 4.62 6.45
C ARG A 246 -4.46 3.65 5.44
N PHE A 247 -4.69 2.42 5.89
CA PHE A 247 -5.21 1.35 5.06
C PHE A 247 -6.01 0.35 5.89
N ALA A 248 -7.27 0.11 5.55
CA ALA A 248 -8.14 -0.88 6.20
C ALA A 248 -8.22 -0.72 7.74
N GLY A 249 -8.22 0.53 8.22
CA GLY A 249 -8.22 0.85 9.66
C GLY A 249 -6.91 0.50 10.37
N ALA A 250 -5.80 0.48 9.64
CA ALA A 250 -4.44 0.25 10.12
C ALA A 250 -3.47 1.28 9.52
N ASP A 251 -2.37 1.55 10.22
CA ASP A 251 -1.21 2.22 9.66
C ASP A 251 -0.26 1.16 9.08
N VAL A 252 0.10 1.33 7.82
CA VAL A 252 1.01 0.44 7.09
C VAL A 252 2.18 1.27 6.55
N GLY A 253 3.40 0.75 6.62
CA GLY A 253 4.55 1.45 6.08
C GLY A 253 5.85 0.71 6.30
N TRP A 254 6.95 1.44 6.15
CA TRP A 254 8.29 0.95 6.35
C TRP A 254 8.74 1.18 7.79
N THR A 255 9.39 0.17 8.37
CA THR A 255 10.11 0.30 9.63
C THR A 255 11.61 0.31 9.35
N ILE A 256 12.34 1.17 10.06
CA ILE A 256 13.79 1.25 10.01
C ILE A 256 14.27 1.02 11.44
N SER A 257 14.90 -0.12 11.69
CA SER A 257 15.40 -0.49 13.02
C SER A 257 16.91 -0.65 12.97
N GLY A 258 17.63 -0.13 13.96
CA GLY A 258 19.09 -0.14 14.00
C GLY A 258 19.60 0.16 15.38
N ASP A 259 19.72 -0.88 16.22
CA ASP A 259 20.15 -0.72 17.61
C ASP A 259 21.70 -0.65 17.73
N ASP A 260 22.43 -1.07 16.70
CA ASP A 260 23.89 -1.20 16.64
C ASP A 260 24.56 -0.27 15.59
N GLY A 261 23.79 0.65 15.00
CA GLY A 261 24.24 1.51 13.91
C GLY A 261 24.05 0.92 12.51
N SER A 262 23.64 -0.35 12.38
CA SER A 262 23.18 -0.91 11.10
C SER A 262 21.73 -0.49 10.80
N ARG A 263 21.41 -0.12 9.56
CA ARG A 263 20.02 0.17 9.17
C ARG A 263 19.37 -1.11 8.67
N LYS A 264 18.44 -1.68 9.44
CA LYS A 264 17.57 -2.76 8.98
C LYS A 264 16.26 -2.20 8.47
N TYR A 265 15.82 -2.71 7.32
CA TYR A 265 14.59 -2.30 6.67
C TYR A 265 13.51 -3.38 6.85
N GLY A 266 12.27 -2.94 6.97
CA GLY A 266 11.15 -3.84 7.15
C GLY A 266 9.82 -3.21 6.84
N LEU A 267 8.76 -3.99 6.97
CA LEU A 267 7.37 -3.53 6.88
C LEU A 267 6.74 -3.54 8.27
N PHE A 268 5.82 -2.62 8.52
CA PHE A 268 4.97 -2.67 9.70
C PHE A 268 3.51 -2.54 9.36
N VAL A 269 2.68 -3.11 10.22
CA VAL A 269 1.24 -2.87 10.28
C VAL A 269 0.85 -2.61 11.74
N ALA A 270 0.16 -1.52 12.02
CA ALA A 270 -0.26 -1.14 13.36
C ALA A 270 -1.72 -0.69 13.40
N LEU A 271 -2.41 -0.91 14.53
CA LEU A 271 -3.70 -0.26 14.77
C LEU A 271 -3.48 1.26 14.90
N HIS A 272 -4.43 2.02 14.35
CA HIS A 272 -4.53 3.47 14.56
C HIS A 272 -4.65 3.85 16.03
#